data_AF-A0AAR5NZT0-F1
#
_entry.id   AF-A0AAR5NZT0-F1
#
_cell.length_a   1.000
_cell.length_b   1.000
_cell.length_c   1.000
_cell.angle_alpha   90.00
_cell.angle_beta   90.00
_cell.angle_gamma   90.00
#
_symmetry.space_group_name_H-M   'P 1'
#
loop_
_entity.id
_entity.type
_entity.pdbx_description
1 polymer ?
#
loop_
_entity_poly.entity_id
_entity_poly.type
_entity_poly.pdbx_seq_one_letter_code
_entity_poly.pdbx_strand_id
1 'polypeptide(L)'
;MDKNILSHPDVIEVANFTHQGQQYSILRKAIEPEVIIVNVKGDVLSLNDLKRSSVPWVTELFKAVENVSSPNKRVFLSTSLIPLEGFNNFLQELKSHNNMDKVRVLVNLDKNANVDLKALYSKDLILSIVKDGAMNAYLSIPVTFKENIFNDSTANNVVNNKTISYLGLNLRDETINPGTEKPQELGNIDYSGTLNNGSGIMGLATLDKDTCTLVPDPILNWPIPQNWSLEDAATVPYAFSAAFHALCIKGELKSGNTVLIHAACSPIGMAAIAIAHQYACTIYATVSTDQQREYIKKKFRTLSDRQLFSSDNQTFEPHLLMATGGRGADIILNCVSGSLLQASLACIADFGKFLQIGKYDLEENNSIGMFPFLRNVSFYAVDLNIAAQEDEVKENIKKLIEGAIENRVVTPIWRIVYNNQDVGTILNNIKKASNIGKALLNLENNVPLSKLNVKRPNQFICHTKSSYWIYGGTIEQWADITEWLVLRGAKKVVVSADCKAQSNCINRRLSLLQTYFNCDIIFAPNKAHTKEGAGELLSEVRFLGPIHAVFVLPQIKTSSVSKVSDIKTVQYIDNALRLTAPKALFVNFINTASGVCQLRSDSGYLTYNIQWLN
;
A
#
# COMPACT_ATOMS: atom_id res chain seq x y z
N MET A 1 2.90 -26.79 -46.46
CA MET A 1 2.48 -28.16 -46.84
C MET A 1 1.22 -28.59 -46.07
N ASP A 2 0.37 -27.65 -45.61
CA ASP A 2 -0.30 -27.85 -44.31
C ASP A 2 -1.83 -27.95 -44.34
N LYS A 3 -2.48 -27.95 -45.52
CA LYS A 3 -3.94 -28.11 -45.61
C LYS A 3 -4.42 -29.56 -45.75
N ASN A 4 -3.53 -30.52 -46.06
CA ASN A 4 -3.92 -31.91 -46.35
C ASN A 4 -3.89 -32.86 -45.13
N ILE A 5 -3.23 -32.48 -44.03
CA ILE A 5 -3.17 -33.34 -42.83
C ILE A 5 -4.48 -33.25 -42.03
N LEU A 6 -5.07 -32.05 -41.94
CA LEU A 6 -6.36 -31.82 -41.27
C LEU A 6 -7.56 -32.44 -42.02
N SER A 7 -7.41 -32.74 -43.31
CA SER A 7 -8.45 -33.39 -44.12
C SER A 7 -8.39 -34.92 -44.08
N HIS A 8 -7.42 -35.50 -43.37
CA HIS A 8 -7.29 -36.96 -43.27
C HIS A 8 -8.33 -37.50 -42.25
N PRO A 9 -9.18 -38.48 -42.61
CA PRO A 9 -10.27 -38.96 -41.75
C PRO A 9 -9.80 -39.52 -40.40
N ASP A 10 -8.57 -40.06 -40.38
CA ASP A 10 -7.94 -40.59 -39.17
C ASP A 10 -7.16 -39.54 -38.36
N VAL A 11 -7.29 -38.23 -38.62
CA VAL A 11 -6.57 -37.18 -37.89
C VAL A 11 -7.55 -36.21 -37.27
N ILE A 12 -7.47 -36.06 -35.95
CA ILE A 12 -8.28 -35.11 -35.18
C ILE A 12 -7.41 -34.01 -34.60
N GLU A 13 -7.96 -32.80 -34.59
CA GLU A 13 -7.38 -31.65 -33.91
C GLU A 13 -7.80 -31.66 -32.44
N VAL A 14 -6.81 -31.72 -31.54
CA VAL A 14 -7.01 -31.93 -30.10
C VAL A 14 -6.99 -30.61 -29.34
N ALA A 15 -6.11 -29.68 -29.73
CA ALA A 15 -5.97 -28.38 -29.08
C ALA A 15 -5.32 -27.37 -30.02
N ASN A 16 -5.79 -26.12 -29.95
CA ASN A 16 -5.22 -24.99 -30.69
C ASN A 16 -4.76 -23.93 -29.70
N PHE A 17 -3.55 -23.42 -29.89
CA PHE A 17 -2.99 -22.38 -29.04
C PHE A 17 -2.13 -21.41 -29.84
N THR A 18 -1.96 -20.21 -29.33
CA THR A 18 -1.13 -19.18 -29.95
C THR A 18 0.10 -18.94 -29.09
N HIS A 19 1.28 -19.01 -29.68
CA HIS A 19 2.54 -18.70 -28.99
C HIS A 19 3.37 -17.77 -29.87
N GLN A 20 3.80 -16.62 -29.32
CA GLN A 20 4.57 -15.59 -30.04
C GLN A 20 3.93 -15.13 -31.37
N GLY A 21 2.60 -15.04 -31.43
CA GLY A 21 1.87 -14.59 -32.62
C GLY A 21 1.71 -15.65 -33.71
N GLN A 22 2.19 -16.89 -33.50
CA GLN A 22 1.94 -18.02 -34.39
C GLN A 22 0.89 -18.96 -33.79
N GLN A 23 -0.02 -19.45 -34.65
CA GLN A 23 -1.01 -20.45 -34.28
C GLN A 23 -0.44 -21.86 -34.45
N TYR A 24 -0.63 -22.68 -33.42
CA TYR A 24 -0.25 -24.08 -33.39
C TYR A 24 -1.49 -24.95 -33.16
N SER A 25 -1.57 -26.06 -33.88
CA SER A 25 -2.59 -27.10 -33.72
C SER A 25 -1.94 -28.42 -33.35
N ILE A 26 -2.40 -29.04 -32.26
CA ILE A 26 -1.97 -30.39 -31.85
C ILE A 26 -2.88 -31.40 -32.54
N LEU A 27 -2.30 -32.22 -33.40
CA LEU A 27 -3.02 -33.26 -34.15
C LEU A 27 -2.74 -34.63 -33.55
N ARG A 28 -3.75 -35.49 -33.49
CA ARG A 28 -3.65 -36.88 -33.03
C ARG A 28 -4.38 -37.80 -34.00
N LYS A 29 -3.92 -39.05 -34.09
CA LYS A 29 -4.65 -40.08 -34.82
C LYS A 29 -6.00 -40.34 -34.14
N ALA A 30 -7.09 -40.29 -34.88
CA ALA A 30 -8.43 -40.65 -34.43
C ALA A 30 -8.41 -42.12 -33.99
N ILE A 31 -8.83 -42.36 -32.76
CA ILE A 31 -9.07 -43.71 -32.23
C ILE A 31 -10.57 -43.76 -31.96
N GLU A 32 -11.26 -44.80 -32.43
CA GLU A 32 -12.59 -45.13 -31.95
C GLU A 32 -12.44 -46.13 -30.81
N PRO A 33 -12.37 -45.67 -29.54
CA PRO A 33 -12.24 -46.59 -28.42
C PRO A 33 -13.56 -47.35 -28.21
N GLU A 34 -13.46 -48.61 -27.80
CA GLU A 34 -14.59 -49.29 -27.17
C GLU A 34 -14.78 -48.70 -25.75
N VAL A 35 -15.91 -48.05 -25.52
CA VAL A 35 -16.17 -47.23 -24.33
C VAL A 35 -16.98 -47.98 -23.28
N ILE A 36 -16.49 -48.00 -22.05
CA ILE A 36 -17.26 -48.41 -20.86
C ILE A 36 -17.55 -47.15 -20.03
N ILE A 37 -18.82 -46.81 -19.84
CA ILE A 37 -19.22 -45.62 -19.07
C ILE A 37 -19.57 -46.03 -17.65
N VAL A 38 -18.97 -45.36 -16.68
CA VAL A 38 -19.33 -45.46 -15.26
C VAL A 38 -19.86 -44.11 -14.81
N ASN A 39 -21.12 -44.05 -14.39
CA ASN A 39 -21.74 -42.81 -13.93
C ASN A 39 -21.58 -42.67 -12.42
N VAL A 40 -21.04 -41.54 -11.97
CA VAL A 40 -20.99 -41.19 -10.55
C VAL A 40 -22.40 -40.88 -10.08
N LYS A 41 -22.98 -41.80 -9.29
CA LYS A 41 -24.27 -41.61 -8.62
C LYS A 41 -24.02 -41.17 -7.18
N GLY A 42 -24.11 -39.87 -6.92
CA GLY A 42 -23.94 -39.29 -5.59
C GLY A 42 -24.13 -37.76 -5.61
N ASP A 43 -24.22 -37.15 -4.43
CA ASP A 43 -24.33 -35.69 -4.26
C ASP A 43 -22.95 -35.00 -4.12
N VAL A 44 -21.93 -35.79 -3.83
CA VAL A 44 -20.55 -35.35 -3.60
C VAL A 44 -19.60 -36.28 -4.34
N LEU A 45 -18.52 -35.70 -4.88
CA LEU A 45 -17.40 -36.42 -5.45
C LEU A 45 -16.15 -36.11 -4.62
N SER A 46 -15.61 -37.11 -3.93
CA SER A 46 -14.38 -36.97 -3.14
C SER A 46 -13.45 -38.17 -3.36
N LEU A 47 -12.15 -37.95 -3.17
CA LEU A 47 -11.14 -39.02 -3.14
C LEU A 47 -11.41 -40.07 -2.05
N ASN A 48 -12.22 -39.75 -1.04
CA ASN A 48 -12.61 -40.70 -0.01
C ASN A 48 -13.59 -41.76 -0.52
N ASP A 49 -14.39 -41.42 -1.52
CA ASP A 49 -15.31 -42.37 -2.11
C ASP A 49 -14.51 -43.49 -2.77
N LEU A 50 -13.41 -43.17 -3.45
CA LEU A 50 -12.50 -44.15 -4.08
C LEU A 50 -11.90 -45.15 -3.07
N LYS A 51 -11.77 -44.78 -1.79
CA LYS A 51 -11.24 -45.66 -0.72
C LYS A 51 -12.31 -46.54 -0.08
N ARG A 52 -13.59 -46.30 -0.38
CA ARG A 52 -14.74 -46.98 0.22
C ARG A 52 -15.37 -47.93 -0.80
N SER A 53 -15.12 -49.22 -0.64
CA SER A 53 -15.75 -50.28 -1.45
C SER A 53 -17.27 -50.38 -1.27
N SER A 54 -17.86 -49.64 -0.32
CA SER A 54 -19.32 -49.55 -0.14
C SER A 54 -20.02 -48.60 -1.12
N VAL A 55 -19.27 -47.78 -1.87
CA VAL A 55 -19.85 -46.83 -2.83
C VAL A 55 -20.09 -47.52 -4.17
N PRO A 56 -21.33 -47.59 -4.68
CA PRO A 56 -21.68 -48.40 -5.86
C PRO A 56 -20.85 -48.07 -7.11
N TRP A 57 -20.73 -46.79 -7.46
CA TRP A 57 -19.98 -46.36 -8.67
C TRP A 57 -18.49 -46.69 -8.60
N VAL A 58 -17.91 -46.76 -7.40
CA VAL A 58 -16.50 -47.09 -7.18
C VAL A 58 -16.26 -48.58 -7.46
N THR A 59 -17.16 -49.44 -7.00
CA THR A 59 -17.10 -50.87 -7.31
C THR A 59 -17.31 -51.15 -8.80
N GLU A 60 -18.21 -50.41 -9.46
CA GLU A 60 -18.39 -50.46 -10.91
C GLU A 60 -17.14 -49.99 -11.66
N LEU A 61 -16.48 -48.93 -11.18
CA LEU A 61 -15.23 -48.42 -11.75
C LEU A 61 -14.11 -49.45 -11.67
N PHE A 62 -13.84 -50.02 -10.50
CA PHE A 62 -12.76 -51.01 -10.34
C PHE A 62 -13.02 -52.26 -11.18
N LYS A 63 -14.27 -52.78 -11.20
CA LYS A 63 -14.65 -53.90 -12.08
C LYS A 63 -14.47 -53.57 -13.56
N ALA A 64 -14.86 -52.36 -13.97
CA ALA A 64 -14.69 -51.90 -15.34
C ALA A 64 -13.21 -51.84 -15.74
N VAL A 65 -12.33 -51.38 -14.84
CA VAL A 65 -10.89 -51.29 -15.07
C VAL A 65 -10.23 -52.68 -15.12
N GLU A 66 -10.61 -53.62 -14.25
CA GLU A 66 -10.11 -55.00 -14.26
C GLU A 66 -10.48 -55.75 -15.55
N ASN A 67 -11.66 -55.48 -16.11
CA ASN A 67 -12.14 -56.11 -17.34
C ASN A 67 -11.52 -55.52 -18.64
N VAL A 68 -10.62 -54.53 -18.54
CA VAL A 68 -9.99 -53.86 -19.69
C VAL A 68 -8.63 -54.49 -20.00
N SER A 69 -8.66 -55.61 -20.73
CA SER A 69 -7.45 -56.32 -21.18
C SER A 69 -6.87 -55.80 -22.51
N SER A 70 -7.68 -55.15 -23.37
CA SER A 70 -7.25 -54.68 -24.70
C SER A 70 -6.77 -53.21 -24.69
N PRO A 71 -5.81 -52.83 -25.56
CA PRO A 71 -5.24 -51.47 -25.61
C PRO A 71 -6.20 -50.41 -26.17
N ASN A 72 -7.27 -50.80 -26.88
CA ASN A 72 -8.27 -49.89 -27.47
C ASN A 72 -9.51 -49.66 -26.59
N LYS A 73 -9.65 -50.36 -25.46
CA LYS A 73 -10.75 -50.12 -24.51
C LYS A 73 -10.41 -48.97 -23.56
N ARG A 74 -11.39 -48.10 -23.29
CA ARG A 74 -11.26 -46.97 -22.35
C ARG A 74 -12.46 -46.94 -21.40
N VAL A 75 -12.22 -46.57 -20.15
CA VAL A 75 -13.28 -46.39 -19.14
C VAL A 75 -13.51 -44.91 -18.95
N PHE A 76 -14.75 -44.45 -19.14
CA PHE A 76 -15.13 -43.06 -18.94
C PHE A 76 -15.91 -42.91 -17.63
N LEU A 77 -15.34 -42.18 -16.68
CA LEU A 77 -16.01 -41.78 -15.46
C LEU A 77 -16.80 -40.49 -15.73
N SER A 78 -18.12 -40.62 -15.80
CA SER A 78 -19.04 -39.51 -16.09
C SER A 78 -19.63 -38.96 -14.78
N THR A 79 -19.52 -37.65 -14.57
CA THR A 79 -20.02 -36.98 -13.36
C THR A 79 -20.57 -35.59 -13.70
N SER A 80 -21.52 -35.09 -12.92
CA SER A 80 -21.96 -33.69 -12.97
C SER A 80 -21.46 -32.86 -11.78
N LEU A 81 -20.51 -33.41 -11.02
CA LEU A 81 -20.00 -32.83 -9.78
C LEU A 81 -18.55 -32.40 -9.92
N ILE A 82 -18.22 -31.28 -9.27
CA ILE A 82 -16.84 -30.84 -9.08
C ILE A 82 -16.26 -31.62 -7.89
N PRO A 83 -15.09 -32.28 -8.03
CA PRO A 83 -14.42 -32.94 -6.91
C PRO A 83 -14.11 -31.95 -5.79
N LEU A 84 -14.38 -32.29 -4.53
CA LEU A 84 -14.12 -31.39 -3.39
C LEU A 84 -12.64 -31.01 -3.29
N GLU A 85 -11.74 -31.89 -3.72
CA GLU A 85 -10.30 -31.67 -3.72
C GLU A 85 -9.79 -30.80 -4.87
N GLY A 86 -10.65 -30.55 -5.86
CA GLY A 86 -10.33 -29.94 -7.13
C GLY A 86 -9.85 -30.96 -8.18
N PHE A 87 -9.98 -30.60 -9.46
CA PHE A 87 -9.70 -31.49 -10.58
C PHE A 87 -8.26 -32.03 -10.61
N ASN A 88 -7.26 -31.18 -10.35
CA ASN A 88 -5.85 -31.59 -10.41
C ASN A 88 -5.53 -32.66 -9.36
N ASN A 89 -5.90 -32.41 -8.09
CA ASN A 89 -5.66 -33.34 -7.00
C ASN A 89 -6.43 -34.66 -7.21
N PHE A 90 -7.67 -34.56 -7.70
CA PHE A 90 -8.49 -35.74 -8.00
C PHE A 90 -7.86 -36.63 -9.08
N LEU A 91 -7.39 -36.02 -10.17
CA LEU A 91 -6.74 -36.74 -11.27
C LEU A 91 -5.38 -37.32 -10.91
N GLN A 92 -4.58 -36.61 -10.11
CA GLN A 92 -3.28 -37.12 -9.63
C GLN A 92 -3.45 -38.38 -8.76
N GLU A 93 -4.41 -38.37 -7.85
CA GLU A 93 -4.68 -39.54 -7.00
C GLU A 93 -5.32 -40.68 -7.80
N LEU A 94 -6.18 -40.39 -8.78
CA LEU A 94 -6.69 -41.43 -9.68
C LEU A 94 -5.55 -42.14 -10.43
N LYS A 95 -4.57 -41.38 -10.93
CA LYS A 95 -3.39 -41.94 -11.62
C LYS A 95 -2.45 -42.72 -10.70
N SER A 96 -2.46 -42.45 -9.39
CA SER A 96 -1.60 -43.19 -8.45
C SER A 96 -2.09 -44.61 -8.17
N HIS A 97 -3.30 -44.97 -8.59
CA HIS A 97 -3.86 -46.31 -8.46
C HIS A 97 -3.54 -47.18 -9.68
N ASN A 98 -3.25 -48.46 -9.45
CA ASN A 98 -2.86 -49.40 -10.51
C ASN A 98 -3.91 -49.49 -11.63
N ASN A 99 -3.45 -49.50 -12.89
CA ASN A 99 -4.27 -49.64 -14.11
C ASN A 99 -5.28 -48.50 -14.40
N MET A 100 -5.22 -47.38 -13.68
CA MET A 100 -6.11 -46.23 -13.89
C MET A 100 -5.70 -45.29 -15.03
N ASP A 101 -4.55 -45.53 -15.69
CA ASP A 101 -4.13 -44.78 -16.89
C ASP A 101 -5.11 -44.89 -18.07
N LYS A 102 -5.97 -45.92 -18.05
CA LYS A 102 -7.01 -46.16 -19.05
C LYS A 102 -8.33 -45.44 -18.76
N VAL A 103 -8.43 -44.78 -17.60
CA VAL A 103 -9.62 -44.02 -17.21
C VAL A 103 -9.55 -42.60 -17.81
N ARG A 104 -10.71 -42.11 -18.27
CA ARG A 104 -10.95 -40.75 -18.73
C ARG A 104 -12.08 -40.16 -17.92
N VAL A 105 -11.93 -38.92 -17.47
CA VAL A 105 -12.94 -38.26 -16.65
C VAL A 105 -13.72 -37.28 -17.51
N LEU A 106 -15.04 -37.46 -17.56
CA LEU A 106 -15.98 -36.58 -18.22
C LEU A 106 -16.82 -35.88 -17.15
N VAL A 107 -16.72 -34.56 -17.09
CA VAL A 107 -17.48 -33.73 -16.14
C VAL A 107 -18.48 -32.88 -16.93
N ASN A 108 -19.76 -33.17 -16.79
CA ASN A 108 -20.84 -32.38 -17.39
C ASN A 108 -21.45 -31.44 -16.35
N LEU A 109 -21.04 -30.16 -16.35
CA LEU A 109 -21.59 -29.16 -15.44
C LEU A 109 -22.96 -28.63 -15.91
N ASP A 110 -23.31 -28.85 -17.17
CA ASP A 110 -24.59 -28.46 -17.76
C ASP A 110 -25.63 -29.55 -17.53
N LYS A 111 -26.33 -29.49 -16.40
CA LYS A 111 -27.31 -30.50 -15.97
C LYS A 111 -28.40 -30.83 -17.01
N ASN A 112 -28.65 -29.94 -17.98
CA ASN A 112 -29.74 -30.05 -18.95
C ASN A 112 -29.26 -30.13 -20.42
N ALA A 113 -27.96 -30.16 -20.69
CA ALA A 113 -27.45 -30.21 -22.07
C ALA A 113 -27.27 -31.65 -22.56
N ASN A 114 -27.87 -31.99 -23.70
CA ASN A 114 -27.56 -33.22 -24.43
C ASN A 114 -26.23 -33.02 -25.18
N VAL A 115 -25.17 -33.59 -24.65
CA VAL A 115 -23.82 -33.52 -25.24
C VAL A 115 -23.65 -34.68 -26.21
N ASP A 116 -23.12 -34.42 -27.42
CA ASP A 116 -22.72 -35.48 -28.34
C ASP A 116 -21.47 -36.20 -27.82
N LEU A 117 -21.71 -37.32 -27.13
CA LEU A 117 -20.68 -38.14 -26.49
C LEU A 117 -19.72 -38.78 -27.50
N LYS A 118 -20.12 -38.98 -28.76
CA LYS A 118 -19.28 -39.64 -29.78
C LYS A 118 -18.07 -38.79 -30.17
N ALA A 119 -18.27 -37.49 -30.34
CA ALA A 119 -17.18 -36.54 -30.61
C ALA A 119 -16.20 -36.40 -29.42
N LEU A 120 -16.65 -36.78 -28.22
CA LEU A 120 -15.88 -36.68 -26.98
C LEU A 120 -14.91 -37.86 -26.83
N TYR A 121 -15.37 -39.06 -27.15
CA TYR A 121 -14.59 -40.28 -27.05
C TYR A 121 -13.42 -40.32 -28.02
N SER A 122 -13.59 -39.77 -29.22
CA SER A 122 -12.55 -39.75 -30.25
C SER A 122 -11.30 -38.95 -29.84
N LYS A 123 -11.45 -37.91 -29.00
CA LYS A 123 -10.34 -37.06 -28.53
C LYS A 123 -9.45 -37.70 -27.46
N ASP A 124 -9.94 -38.71 -26.74
CA ASP A 124 -9.21 -39.47 -25.71
C ASP A 124 -8.47 -38.57 -24.68
N LEU A 125 -9.12 -37.48 -24.25
CA LEU A 125 -8.58 -36.52 -23.26
C LEU A 125 -8.76 -37.04 -21.83
N ILE A 126 -7.72 -36.93 -21.00
CA ILE A 126 -7.72 -37.36 -19.59
C ILE A 126 -8.88 -36.73 -18.80
N LEU A 127 -9.13 -35.44 -19.03
CA LEU A 127 -10.23 -34.69 -18.46
C LEU A 127 -10.93 -33.91 -19.56
N SER A 128 -12.24 -34.06 -19.64
CA SER A 128 -13.13 -33.28 -20.49
C SER A 128 -14.19 -32.62 -19.61
N ILE A 129 -14.31 -31.30 -19.70
CA ILE A 129 -15.33 -30.54 -18.97
C ILE A 129 -16.32 -29.96 -19.99
N VAL A 130 -17.60 -30.21 -19.79
CA VAL A 130 -18.68 -29.52 -20.50
C VAL A 130 -19.23 -28.44 -19.60
N LYS A 131 -19.19 -27.20 -20.08
CA LYS A 131 -19.76 -26.03 -19.41
C LYS A 131 -20.23 -25.04 -20.47
N ASP A 132 -21.42 -24.48 -20.30
CA ASP A 132 -22.04 -23.51 -21.20
C ASP A 132 -22.15 -24.02 -22.66
N GLY A 133 -22.44 -25.31 -22.84
CA GLY A 133 -22.57 -25.97 -24.13
C GLY A 133 -21.26 -26.21 -24.88
N ALA A 134 -20.12 -25.83 -24.29
CA ALA A 134 -18.80 -25.96 -24.89
C ALA A 134 -17.94 -27.02 -24.19
N MET A 135 -17.08 -27.64 -25.01
CA MET A 135 -16.06 -28.59 -24.57
C MET A 135 -14.80 -27.84 -24.14
N ASN A 136 -14.46 -27.96 -22.86
CA ASN A 136 -13.37 -27.24 -22.21
C ASN A 136 -12.39 -28.19 -21.51
N ALA A 137 -11.19 -27.69 -21.25
CA ALA A 137 -10.18 -28.35 -20.43
C ALA A 137 -9.88 -27.51 -19.18
N TYR A 138 -9.41 -28.16 -18.11
CA TYR A 138 -8.96 -27.47 -16.90
C TYR A 138 -7.46 -27.20 -17.00
N LEU A 139 -7.06 -25.93 -16.92
CA LEU A 139 -5.67 -25.49 -17.00
C LEU A 139 -5.34 -24.57 -15.82
N SER A 140 -4.25 -24.87 -15.12
CA SER A 140 -3.69 -23.97 -14.10
C SER A 140 -2.70 -23.02 -14.76
N ILE A 141 -3.01 -21.73 -14.74
CA ILE A 141 -2.17 -20.70 -15.34
C ILE A 141 -1.39 -20.01 -14.20
N PRO A 142 -0.04 -19.94 -14.26
CA PRO A 142 0.72 -19.17 -13.29
C PRO A 142 0.39 -17.69 -13.46
N VAL A 143 -0.01 -17.03 -12.37
CA VAL A 143 -0.24 -15.58 -12.37
C VAL A 143 1.06 -14.91 -11.98
N THR A 144 1.66 -14.15 -12.90
CA THR A 144 2.70 -13.19 -12.54
C THR A 144 2.02 -12.01 -11.85
N PHE A 145 2.25 -11.85 -10.54
CA PHE A 145 1.80 -10.66 -9.83
C PHE A 145 2.49 -9.44 -10.45
N LYS A 146 1.72 -8.58 -11.15
CA LYS A 146 2.21 -7.25 -11.46
C LYS A 146 2.26 -6.50 -10.14
N GLU A 147 3.46 -6.18 -9.67
CA GLU A 147 3.63 -5.19 -8.63
C GLU A 147 2.93 -3.92 -9.13
N ASN A 148 1.95 -3.42 -8.37
CA ASN A 148 1.26 -2.16 -8.61
C ASN A 148 0.02 -2.17 -9.53
N ILE A 149 -1.08 -2.77 -9.06
CA ILE A 149 -2.42 -2.35 -9.48
C ILE A 149 -2.82 -1.16 -8.58
N PHE A 150 -3.01 0.03 -9.15
CA PHE A 150 -3.39 1.23 -8.41
C PHE A 150 -4.91 1.40 -8.47
N ASN A 151 -5.57 1.58 -7.32
CA ASN A 151 -6.98 1.94 -7.27
C ASN A 151 -7.13 3.46 -7.21
N ASP A 152 -7.85 4.03 -8.16
CA ASP A 152 -8.33 5.42 -8.10
C ASP A 152 -9.52 5.51 -7.11
N SER A 153 -9.24 5.41 -5.80
CA SER A 153 -10.25 5.78 -4.81
C SER A 153 -10.38 7.30 -4.78
N THR A 154 -11.55 7.80 -5.17
CA THR A 154 -11.90 9.23 -5.06
C THR A 154 -11.99 9.60 -3.58
N ALA A 155 -10.98 10.29 -3.06
CA ALA A 155 -11.08 10.88 -1.74
C ALA A 155 -11.91 12.18 -1.82
N ASN A 156 -12.80 12.39 -0.85
CA ASN A 156 -13.61 13.59 -0.77
C ASN A 156 -12.80 14.74 -0.16
N ASN A 157 -13.02 15.95 -0.67
CA ASN A 157 -12.40 17.18 -0.16
C ASN A 157 -12.97 17.64 1.19
N VAL A 158 -13.86 16.86 1.80
CA VAL A 158 -14.46 17.16 3.11
C VAL A 158 -13.78 16.31 4.17
N VAL A 159 -13.06 16.95 5.07
CA VAL A 159 -12.35 16.30 6.18
C VAL A 159 -12.74 16.98 7.49
N ASN A 160 -13.24 16.22 8.47
CA ASN A 160 -13.61 16.72 9.80
C ASN A 160 -14.47 18.01 9.76
N ASN A 161 -15.53 18.04 8.96
CA ASN A 161 -16.42 19.21 8.76
C ASN A 161 -15.73 20.45 8.15
N LYS A 162 -14.61 20.27 7.45
CA LYS A 162 -13.90 21.29 6.69
C LYS A 162 -13.96 20.93 5.21
N THR A 163 -14.42 21.86 4.38
CA THR A 163 -14.33 21.71 2.91
C THR A 163 -13.03 22.35 2.45
N ILE A 164 -12.10 21.54 1.98
CA ILE A 164 -10.75 21.98 1.58
C ILE A 164 -10.76 22.36 0.10
N SER A 165 -10.33 23.58 -0.21
CA SER A 165 -10.27 24.10 -1.58
C SER A 165 -8.86 24.05 -2.17
N TYR A 166 -7.83 24.37 -1.37
CA TYR A 166 -6.45 24.39 -1.84
C TYR A 166 -5.52 23.62 -0.92
N LEU A 167 -4.53 22.95 -1.52
CA LEU A 167 -3.41 22.34 -0.82
C LEU A 167 -2.11 23.03 -1.22
N GLY A 168 -1.33 23.51 -0.25
CA GLY A 168 0.05 23.94 -0.48
C GLY A 168 1.01 22.78 -0.27
N LEU A 169 1.76 22.46 -1.33
CA LEU A 169 2.67 21.32 -1.33
C LEU A 169 4.04 21.75 -0.79
N ASN A 170 4.64 20.89 0.04
CA ASN A 170 5.98 21.09 0.61
C ASN A 170 6.84 19.84 0.44
N LEU A 171 8.15 20.05 0.39
CA LEU A 171 9.11 18.96 0.36
C LEU A 171 9.29 18.41 1.78
N ARG A 172 9.55 17.10 1.89
CA ARG A 172 9.95 16.50 3.16
C ARG A 172 11.41 16.87 3.54
N ASP A 173 12.23 17.07 2.52
CA ASP A 173 13.62 17.50 2.63
C ASP A 173 13.80 18.79 1.83
N GLU A 174 14.17 19.87 2.52
CA GLU A 174 14.37 21.21 1.96
C GLU A 174 15.80 21.38 1.40
N THR A 175 16.59 20.31 1.27
CA THR A 175 17.96 20.40 0.75
C THR A 175 17.99 20.83 -0.71
N ILE A 176 18.80 21.86 -0.99
CA ILE A 176 19.06 22.33 -2.36
C ILE A 176 20.28 21.62 -2.95
N ASN A 177 20.14 21.15 -4.19
CA ASN A 177 21.17 20.44 -4.95
C ASN A 177 21.82 19.25 -4.21
N PRO A 178 21.04 18.31 -3.66
CA PRO A 178 21.62 17.07 -3.14
C PRO A 178 22.28 16.35 -4.32
N GLY A 179 23.54 15.93 -4.16
CA GLY A 179 24.33 15.30 -5.22
C GLY A 179 23.76 13.99 -5.79
N THR A 180 22.57 13.57 -5.38
CA THR A 180 21.87 12.36 -5.82
C THR A 180 20.38 12.65 -6.14
N GLU A 181 19.85 11.99 -7.18
CA GLU A 181 18.44 12.03 -7.58
C GLU A 181 17.55 11.20 -6.64
N LYS A 182 17.52 11.51 -5.33
CA LYS A 182 16.52 10.90 -4.43
C LYS A 182 15.10 11.33 -4.88
N PRO A 183 14.15 10.40 -5.02
CA PRO A 183 12.76 10.74 -5.34
C PRO A 183 12.18 11.64 -4.26
N GLN A 184 11.45 12.68 -4.67
CA GLN A 184 10.93 13.67 -3.73
C GLN A 184 9.69 13.14 -3.01
N GLU A 185 9.70 13.26 -1.69
CA GLU A 185 8.56 12.92 -0.85
C GLU A 185 7.81 14.17 -0.40
N LEU A 186 6.49 14.03 -0.31
CA LEU A 186 5.61 15.06 0.21
C LEU A 186 5.81 15.22 1.72
N GLY A 187 6.08 16.45 2.16
CA GLY A 187 6.20 16.83 3.56
C GLY A 187 4.85 17.14 4.21
N ASN A 188 4.86 18.01 5.23
CA ASN A 188 3.61 18.59 5.75
C ASN A 188 2.88 19.35 4.64
N ILE A 189 1.55 19.34 4.66
CA ILE A 189 0.71 19.93 3.61
C ILE A 189 0.00 21.14 4.22
N ASP A 190 0.08 22.28 3.55
CA ASP A 190 -0.78 23.41 3.87
C ASP A 190 -2.17 23.16 3.30
N TYR A 191 -3.21 23.56 4.01
CA TYR A 191 -4.56 23.57 3.47
C TYR A 191 -5.25 24.90 3.72
N SER A 192 -6.15 25.26 2.82
CA SER A 192 -7.16 26.29 3.07
C SER A 192 -8.53 25.85 2.59
N GLY A 193 -9.56 26.35 3.25
CA GLY A 193 -10.94 25.96 2.96
C GLY A 193 -11.94 26.70 3.82
N THR A 194 -13.14 26.13 3.91
CA THR A 194 -14.25 26.69 4.67
C THR A 194 -14.78 25.68 5.68
N LEU A 195 -15.21 26.20 6.84
CA LEU A 195 -15.98 25.45 7.82
C LEU A 195 -17.46 25.39 7.40
N ASN A 196 -18.25 24.49 7.99
CA ASN A 196 -19.69 24.37 7.70
C ASN A 196 -20.49 25.66 7.93
N ASN A 197 -20.02 26.54 8.80
CA ASN A 197 -20.61 27.86 9.06
C ASN A 197 -20.18 28.93 8.03
N GLY A 198 -19.39 28.57 7.02
CA GLY A 198 -18.89 29.44 5.97
C GLY A 198 -17.60 30.21 6.30
N SER A 199 -17.06 30.14 7.53
CA SER A 199 -15.84 30.87 7.88
C SER A 199 -14.59 30.22 7.28
N GLY A 200 -13.67 31.03 6.75
CA GLY A 200 -12.40 30.58 6.18
C GLY A 200 -11.43 30.04 7.24
N ILE A 201 -10.81 28.90 6.94
CA ILE A 201 -9.80 28.25 7.79
C ILE A 201 -8.58 27.84 6.98
N MET A 202 -7.40 28.04 7.55
CA MET A 202 -6.13 27.53 7.02
C MET A 202 -5.39 26.72 8.08
N GLY A 203 -4.50 25.83 7.67
CA GLY A 203 -3.71 25.07 8.63
C GLY A 203 -2.73 24.11 7.99
N LEU A 204 -2.11 23.32 8.86
CA LEU A 204 -1.23 22.22 8.49
C LEU A 204 -1.95 20.89 8.57
N ALA A 205 -1.65 20.01 7.63
CA ALA A 205 -2.11 18.64 7.60
C ALA A 205 -0.96 17.70 7.28
N THR A 206 -1.15 16.43 7.62
CA THR A 206 -0.32 15.33 7.14
C THR A 206 -1.15 14.46 6.22
N LEU A 207 -0.48 13.72 5.34
CA LEU A 207 -1.12 12.66 4.58
C LEU A 207 -0.90 11.36 5.34
N ASP A 208 -1.98 10.73 5.77
CA ASP A 208 -1.90 9.38 6.32
C ASP A 208 -1.52 8.43 5.18
N LYS A 209 -0.33 7.83 5.28
CA LYS A 209 0.22 6.93 4.25
C LYS A 209 -0.62 5.66 4.08
N ASP A 210 -1.31 5.21 5.13
CA ASP A 210 -2.07 3.97 5.11
C ASP A 210 -3.48 4.17 4.56
N THR A 211 -4.12 5.30 4.86
CA THR A 211 -5.48 5.60 4.38
C THR A 211 -5.52 6.52 3.17
N CYS A 212 -4.39 7.16 2.82
CA CYS A 212 -4.30 8.22 1.79
C CYS A 212 -5.29 9.37 2.04
N THR A 213 -5.66 9.57 3.30
CA THR A 213 -6.53 10.68 3.70
C THR A 213 -5.68 11.82 4.23
N LEU A 214 -6.09 13.04 3.91
CA LEU A 214 -5.52 14.22 4.53
C LEU A 214 -5.99 14.30 5.98
N VAL A 215 -5.07 14.44 6.91
CA VAL A 215 -5.33 14.55 8.36
C VAL A 215 -4.89 15.94 8.83
N PRO A 216 -5.83 16.91 8.96
CA PRO A 216 -5.54 18.21 9.53
C PRO A 216 -5.02 18.11 10.96
N ASP A 217 -3.98 18.86 11.28
CA ASP A 217 -3.47 18.96 12.64
C ASP A 217 -4.49 19.69 13.55
N PRO A 218 -4.75 19.18 14.75
CA PRO A 218 -5.76 19.75 15.65
C PRO A 218 -5.38 21.12 16.22
N ILE A 219 -4.08 21.42 16.35
CA ILE A 219 -3.55 22.65 16.97
C ILE A 219 -3.21 23.69 15.90
N LEU A 220 -2.47 23.26 14.87
CA LEU A 220 -1.88 24.10 13.82
C LEU A 220 -2.90 24.46 12.74
N ASN A 221 -3.93 25.18 13.15
CA ASN A 221 -4.94 25.78 12.29
C ASN A 221 -5.31 27.18 12.80
N TRP A 222 -5.67 28.04 11.86
CA TRP A 222 -5.91 29.46 12.07
C TRP A 222 -7.12 29.94 11.25
N PRO A 223 -7.89 30.93 11.75
CA PRO A 223 -8.87 31.63 10.93
C PRO A 223 -8.17 32.40 9.81
N ILE A 224 -8.79 32.45 8.64
CA ILE A 224 -8.25 33.23 7.51
C ILE A 224 -8.57 34.71 7.73
N PRO A 225 -7.58 35.61 7.68
CA PRO A 225 -7.81 37.06 7.71
C PRO A 225 -8.74 37.52 6.58
N GLN A 226 -9.61 38.50 6.84
CA GLN A 226 -10.63 38.95 5.88
C GLN A 226 -10.06 39.43 4.53
N ASN A 227 -8.81 39.89 4.51
CA ASN A 227 -8.13 40.40 3.32
C ASN A 227 -7.36 39.33 2.53
N TRP A 228 -7.42 38.05 2.93
CA TRP A 228 -6.72 36.95 2.25
C TRP A 228 -7.72 36.09 1.49
N SER A 229 -7.36 35.75 0.24
CA SER A 229 -8.05 34.70 -0.48
C SER A 229 -7.73 33.32 0.12
N LEU A 230 -8.52 32.30 -0.22
CA LEU A 230 -8.18 30.92 0.14
C LEU A 230 -6.81 30.52 -0.45
N GLU A 231 -6.49 30.97 -1.65
CA GLU A 231 -5.18 30.69 -2.24
C GLU A 231 -4.05 31.35 -1.47
N ASP A 232 -4.19 32.62 -1.07
CA ASP A 232 -3.23 33.33 -0.22
C ASP A 232 -2.98 32.57 1.07
N ALA A 233 -4.06 32.15 1.73
CA ALA A 233 -4.02 31.45 3.01
C ALA A 233 -3.29 30.09 2.93
N ALA A 234 -3.41 29.36 1.82
CA ALA A 234 -2.72 28.09 1.63
C ALA A 234 -1.19 28.21 1.48
N THR A 235 -0.64 29.42 1.44
CA THR A 235 0.81 29.64 1.29
C THR A 235 1.57 29.83 2.61
N VAL A 236 0.84 30.04 3.71
CA VAL A 236 1.36 30.58 4.96
C VAL A 236 1.74 29.52 6.02
N PRO A 237 0.87 28.55 6.37
CA PRO A 237 1.01 27.79 7.61
C PRO A 237 2.38 27.12 7.80
N TYR A 238 2.87 26.35 6.83
CA TYR A 238 4.13 25.61 6.87
C TYR A 238 5.33 26.54 6.90
N ALA A 239 5.37 27.47 5.94
CA ALA A 239 6.53 28.34 5.75
C ALA A 239 6.82 29.17 7.00
N PHE A 240 5.78 29.77 7.58
CA PHE A 240 5.93 30.56 8.80
C PHE A 240 6.12 29.68 10.03
N SER A 241 5.45 28.52 10.13
CA SER A 241 5.68 27.60 11.26
C SER A 241 7.12 27.10 11.30
N ALA A 242 7.65 26.68 10.15
CA ALA A 242 9.03 26.27 9.98
C ALA A 242 10.01 27.39 10.31
N ALA A 243 9.77 28.60 9.80
CA ALA A 243 10.65 29.74 10.04
C ALA A 243 10.64 30.21 11.51
N PHE A 244 9.47 30.28 12.17
CA PHE A 244 9.38 30.59 13.60
C PHE A 244 10.03 29.50 14.46
N HIS A 245 9.81 28.22 14.12
CA HIS A 245 10.46 27.12 14.82
C HIS A 245 11.98 27.20 14.71
N ALA A 246 12.51 27.40 13.50
CA ALA A 246 13.93 27.51 13.26
C ALA A 246 14.54 28.76 13.91
N LEU A 247 14.03 29.96 13.60
CA LEU A 247 14.65 31.22 14.02
C LEU A 247 14.34 31.60 15.47
N CYS A 248 13.08 31.54 15.89
CA CYS A 248 12.68 32.05 17.21
C CYS A 248 12.83 30.99 18.30
N ILE A 249 12.44 29.73 18.03
CA ILE A 249 12.51 28.67 19.05
C ILE A 249 13.90 28.07 19.15
N LYS A 250 14.51 27.64 18.04
CA LYS A 250 15.87 27.04 18.04
C LYS A 250 16.97 28.10 17.98
N GLY A 251 16.81 29.10 17.12
CA GLY A 251 17.76 30.19 16.93
C GLY A 251 17.74 31.24 18.04
N GLU A 252 16.66 31.35 18.81
CA GLU A 252 16.46 32.45 19.77
C GLU A 252 16.80 33.83 19.16
N LEU A 253 16.26 34.08 17.96
CA LEU A 253 16.46 35.33 17.23
C LEU A 253 16.17 36.57 18.10
N LYS A 254 17.12 37.50 18.13
CA LYS A 254 17.05 38.75 18.89
C LYS A 254 17.29 39.96 18.01
N SER A 255 16.83 41.10 18.52
CA SER A 255 17.07 42.38 17.85
C SER A 255 18.54 42.68 17.67
N GLY A 256 18.90 43.15 16.47
CA GLY A 256 20.28 43.47 16.10
C GLY A 256 21.14 42.27 15.68
N ASN A 257 20.63 41.04 15.71
CA ASN A 257 21.38 39.90 15.15
C ASN A 257 21.64 40.08 13.64
N THR A 258 22.78 39.59 13.18
CA THR A 258 23.09 39.41 11.76
C THR A 258 22.68 38.01 11.33
N VAL A 259 21.87 37.88 10.28
CA VAL A 259 21.32 36.59 9.83
C VAL A 259 21.70 36.34 8.38
N LEU A 260 22.23 35.15 8.08
CA LEU A 260 22.36 34.64 6.72
C LEU A 260 21.23 33.65 6.43
N ILE A 261 20.43 33.92 5.40
CA ILE A 261 19.30 33.09 4.98
C ILE A 261 19.60 32.49 3.61
N HIS A 262 19.80 31.17 3.56
CA HIS A 262 19.93 30.50 2.26
C HIS A 262 18.58 30.36 1.57
N ALA A 263 18.58 30.43 0.23
CA ALA A 263 17.41 30.26 -0.61
C ALA A 263 16.26 31.23 -0.30
N ALA A 264 16.53 32.52 -0.43
CA ALA A 264 15.61 33.61 -0.09
C ALA A 264 14.23 33.48 -0.77
N CYS A 265 14.17 32.90 -1.97
CA CYS A 265 12.95 32.71 -2.75
C CYS A 265 12.16 31.43 -2.43
N SER A 266 12.67 30.59 -1.53
CA SER A 266 11.89 29.48 -0.98
C SER A 266 10.76 30.01 -0.08
N PRO A 267 9.67 29.25 0.14
CA PRO A 267 8.63 29.66 1.08
C PRO A 267 9.18 29.95 2.48
N ILE A 268 10.04 29.07 3.01
CA ILE A 268 10.67 29.24 4.33
C ILE A 268 11.62 30.44 4.32
N GLY A 269 12.42 30.64 3.26
CA GLY A 269 13.32 31.78 3.14
C GLY A 269 12.60 33.13 3.15
N MET A 270 11.47 33.24 2.42
CA MET A 270 10.65 34.46 2.46
C MET A 270 10.03 34.71 3.83
N ALA A 271 9.54 33.66 4.50
CA ALA A 271 9.03 33.78 5.87
C ALA A 271 10.13 34.19 6.85
N ALA A 272 11.33 33.59 6.73
CA ALA A 272 12.49 33.89 7.54
C ALA A 272 12.95 35.35 7.38
N ILE A 273 12.96 35.89 6.16
CA ILE A 273 13.28 37.31 5.91
C ILE A 273 12.24 38.22 6.58
N ALA A 274 10.95 37.91 6.45
CA ALA A 274 9.89 38.70 7.07
C ALA A 274 10.01 38.73 8.60
N ILE A 275 10.28 37.57 9.23
CA ILE A 275 10.50 37.45 10.67
C ILE A 275 11.78 38.19 11.08
N ALA A 276 12.90 37.96 10.41
CA ALA A 276 14.15 38.66 10.72
C ALA A 276 14.02 40.19 10.61
N HIS A 277 13.23 40.67 9.65
CA HIS A 277 12.94 42.08 9.49
C HIS A 277 12.12 42.65 10.67
N GLN A 278 11.12 41.91 11.15
CA GLN A 278 10.34 42.30 12.35
C GLN A 278 11.24 42.48 13.57
N TYR A 279 12.26 41.62 13.71
CA TYR A 279 13.24 41.69 14.80
C TYR A 279 14.34 42.72 14.52
N ALA A 280 14.26 43.57 13.49
CA ALA A 280 15.30 44.55 13.16
C ALA A 280 16.71 43.93 13.03
N CYS A 281 16.79 42.72 12.48
CA CYS A 281 18.05 42.04 12.21
C CYS A 281 18.73 42.59 10.94
N THR A 282 20.06 42.47 10.87
CA THR A 282 20.80 42.70 9.62
C THR A 282 20.74 41.44 8.78
N ILE A 283 20.04 41.50 7.65
CA ILE A 283 19.76 40.32 6.81
C ILE A 283 20.73 40.26 5.63
N TYR A 284 21.30 39.08 5.43
CA TYR A 284 21.97 38.65 4.21
C TYR A 284 21.25 37.42 3.68
N ALA A 285 21.14 37.28 2.36
CA ALA A 285 20.46 36.14 1.79
C ALA A 285 21.10 35.67 0.47
N THR A 286 20.86 34.40 0.12
CA THR A 286 21.32 33.85 -1.16
C THR A 286 20.17 33.59 -2.12
N VAL A 287 20.43 33.81 -3.40
CA VAL A 287 19.49 33.59 -4.53
C VAL A 287 20.23 32.92 -5.69
N SER A 288 19.51 32.15 -6.51
CA SER A 288 20.09 31.36 -7.60
C SER A 288 20.02 32.05 -8.97
N THR A 289 19.13 33.03 -9.15
CA THR A 289 18.94 33.69 -10.44
C THR A 289 18.71 35.19 -10.28
N ASP A 290 18.96 35.96 -11.35
CA ASP A 290 18.67 37.40 -11.36
C ASP A 290 17.17 37.69 -11.24
N GLN A 291 16.31 36.81 -11.76
CA GLN A 291 14.87 36.91 -11.58
C GLN A 291 14.48 36.80 -10.09
N GLN A 292 15.10 35.88 -9.35
CA GLN A 292 14.92 35.76 -7.91
C GLN A 292 15.42 36.98 -7.15
N ARG A 293 16.61 37.49 -7.53
CA ARG A 293 17.19 38.72 -6.96
C ARG A 293 16.23 39.89 -7.08
N GLU A 294 15.72 40.16 -8.29
CA GLU A 294 14.79 41.27 -8.53
C GLU A 294 13.46 41.08 -7.80
N TYR A 295 12.94 39.85 -7.76
CA TYR A 295 11.74 39.55 -7.00
C TYR A 295 11.90 39.83 -5.49
N ILE A 296 13.01 39.40 -4.88
CA ILE A 296 13.28 39.62 -3.44
C ILE A 296 13.44 41.11 -3.15
N LYS A 297 14.17 41.87 -3.98
CA LYS A 297 14.31 43.32 -3.83
C LYS A 297 12.96 44.04 -3.91
N LYS A 298 12.11 43.62 -4.85
CA LYS A 298 10.77 44.20 -5.00
C LYS A 298 9.88 43.90 -3.79
N LYS A 299 9.93 42.68 -3.26
CA LYS A 299 9.12 42.25 -2.11
C LYS A 299 9.62 42.83 -0.79
N PHE A 300 10.93 42.83 -0.57
CA PHE A 300 11.60 43.32 0.63
C PHE A 300 12.50 44.50 0.28
N ARG A 301 11.90 45.69 0.20
CA ARG A 301 12.60 46.94 -0.20
C ARG A 301 13.79 47.32 0.69
N THR A 302 13.88 46.71 1.87
CA THR A 302 14.99 46.90 2.80
C THR A 302 16.24 46.10 2.44
N LEU A 303 16.15 45.14 1.50
CA LEU A 303 17.29 44.39 1.00
C LEU A 303 17.88 45.05 -0.26
N SER A 304 19.17 45.32 -0.20
CA SER A 304 19.96 45.86 -1.32
C SER A 304 20.76 44.77 -2.04
N ASP A 305 21.32 45.07 -3.22
CA ASP A 305 22.18 44.14 -3.95
C ASP A 305 23.41 43.69 -3.15
N ARG A 306 23.89 44.52 -2.22
CA ARG A 306 25.02 44.21 -1.34
C ARG A 306 24.70 43.13 -0.30
N GLN A 307 23.41 42.84 -0.07
CA GLN A 307 22.94 41.84 0.89
C GLN A 307 22.47 40.55 0.23
N LEU A 308 22.48 40.50 -1.11
CA LEU A 308 22.02 39.37 -1.90
C LEU A 308 23.18 38.70 -2.63
N PHE A 309 23.52 37.49 -2.23
CA PHE A 309 24.63 36.71 -2.79
C PHE A 309 24.13 35.58 -3.69
N SER A 310 25.03 35.00 -4.49
CA SER A 310 24.72 33.80 -5.29
C SER A 310 24.65 32.55 -4.41
N SER A 311 23.70 31.66 -4.69
CA SER A 311 23.56 30.35 -4.03
C SER A 311 24.28 29.20 -4.76
N ASP A 312 24.86 29.45 -5.94
CA ASP A 312 25.34 28.38 -6.83
C ASP A 312 26.76 27.92 -6.51
N ASN A 313 27.50 28.74 -5.78
CA ASN A 313 28.89 28.50 -5.44
C ASN A 313 29.23 29.13 -4.08
N GLN A 314 30.45 28.91 -3.60
CA GLN A 314 30.92 29.42 -2.31
C GLN A 314 31.20 30.93 -2.29
N THR A 315 30.89 31.69 -3.36
CA THR A 315 31.21 33.15 -3.41
C THR A 315 30.45 33.97 -2.38
N PHE A 316 29.35 33.46 -1.81
CA PHE A 316 28.66 34.13 -0.70
C PHE A 316 29.54 34.26 0.55
N GLU A 317 30.48 33.34 0.77
CA GLU A 317 31.35 33.36 1.95
C GLU A 317 32.25 34.60 2.01
N PRO A 318 33.12 34.87 1.02
CA PRO A 318 33.94 36.08 1.05
C PRO A 318 33.11 37.36 1.01
N HIS A 319 31.96 37.37 0.33
CA HIS A 319 31.08 38.54 0.30
C HIS A 319 30.46 38.84 1.67
N LEU A 320 30.00 37.82 2.39
CA LEU A 320 29.45 38.00 3.74
C LEU A 320 30.55 38.47 4.70
N LEU A 321 31.72 37.83 4.69
CA LEU A 321 32.83 38.23 5.55
C LEU A 321 33.26 39.67 5.26
N MET A 322 33.33 40.09 4.00
CA MET A 322 33.61 41.48 3.65
C MET A 322 32.53 42.44 4.17
N ALA A 323 31.25 42.10 3.98
CA ALA A 323 30.13 42.94 4.41
C ALA A 323 29.99 43.06 5.94
N THR A 324 30.48 42.06 6.67
CA THR A 324 30.45 41.99 8.14
C THR A 324 31.78 42.37 8.80
N GLY A 325 32.77 42.82 8.03
CA GLY A 325 34.09 43.19 8.57
C GLY A 325 34.86 41.99 9.17
N GLY A 326 34.64 40.79 8.64
CA GLY A 326 35.23 39.53 9.09
C GLY A 326 34.49 38.86 10.25
N ARG A 327 33.45 39.49 10.79
CA ARG A 327 32.70 38.96 11.95
C ARG A 327 31.87 37.72 11.62
N GLY A 328 31.25 37.68 10.44
CA GLY A 328 30.26 36.66 10.09
C GLY A 328 28.85 36.95 10.61
N ALA A 329 27.96 35.95 10.53
CA ALA A 329 26.56 36.04 10.93
C ALA A 329 26.29 35.38 12.29
N ASP A 330 25.42 35.98 13.10
CA ASP A 330 25.00 35.44 14.40
C ASP A 330 24.11 34.21 14.24
N ILE A 331 23.26 34.19 13.21
CA ILE A 331 22.38 33.07 12.91
C ILE A 331 22.47 32.74 11.43
N ILE A 332 22.60 31.45 11.10
CA ILE A 332 22.61 30.98 9.71
C ILE A 332 21.48 29.98 9.54
N LEU A 333 20.52 30.28 8.66
CA LEU A 333 19.47 29.35 8.24
C LEU A 333 19.92 28.64 6.96
N ASN A 334 20.30 27.36 7.09
CA ASN A 334 20.98 26.61 6.05
C ASN A 334 20.14 25.47 5.44
N CYS A 335 20.03 25.47 4.11
CA CYS A 335 19.43 24.41 3.30
C CYS A 335 20.36 23.87 2.21
N VAL A 336 21.59 24.37 2.10
CA VAL A 336 22.57 23.90 1.11
C VAL A 336 23.43 22.77 1.71
N SER A 337 23.97 21.92 0.84
CA SER A 337 24.72 20.72 1.23
C SER A 337 26.20 20.73 0.82
N GLY A 338 26.98 19.78 1.33
CA GLY A 338 28.35 19.52 0.90
C GLY A 338 29.30 20.71 1.10
N SER A 339 30.02 21.11 0.05
CA SER A 339 31.01 22.20 0.12
C SER A 339 30.38 23.55 0.47
N LEU A 340 29.12 23.78 0.08
CA LEU A 340 28.40 25.00 0.43
C LEU A 340 28.06 25.03 1.92
N LEU A 341 27.70 23.89 2.52
CA LEU A 341 27.49 23.80 3.97
C LEU A 341 28.76 24.17 4.75
N GLN A 342 29.93 23.71 4.30
CA GLN A 342 31.21 24.05 4.94
C GLN A 342 31.53 25.55 4.82
N ALA A 343 31.25 26.17 3.66
CA ALA A 343 31.38 27.61 3.46
C ALA A 343 30.40 28.41 4.35
N SER A 344 29.16 27.92 4.52
CA SER A 344 28.19 28.48 5.46
C SER A 344 28.67 28.36 6.90
N LEU A 345 29.34 27.26 7.29
CA LEU A 345 29.94 27.14 8.62
C LEU A 345 31.11 28.10 8.84
N ALA A 346 31.90 28.39 7.80
CA ALA A 346 32.97 29.40 7.89
C ALA A 346 32.40 30.82 8.11
N CYS A 347 31.19 31.08 7.62
CA CYS A 347 30.47 32.34 7.76
C CYS A 347 29.90 32.62 9.17
N ILE A 348 29.90 31.64 10.09
CA ILE A 348 29.29 31.83 11.42
C ILE A 348 30.17 32.74 12.28
N ALA A 349 29.53 33.66 13.01
CA ALA A 349 30.17 34.49 14.02
C ALA A 349 30.42 33.72 15.33
N ASP A 350 31.25 34.30 16.19
CA ASP A 350 31.43 33.80 17.55
C ASP A 350 30.09 33.77 18.29
N PHE A 351 29.86 32.71 19.07
CA PHE A 351 28.60 32.42 19.75
C PHE A 351 27.38 32.23 18.82
N GLY A 352 27.62 32.12 17.51
CA GLY A 352 26.56 32.02 16.52
C GLY A 352 25.83 30.68 16.56
N LYS A 353 24.64 30.65 15.97
CA LYS A 353 23.78 29.47 15.86
C LYS A 353 23.57 29.09 14.40
N PHE A 354 23.98 27.88 14.07
CA PHE A 354 23.81 27.30 12.75
C PHE A 354 22.55 26.42 12.73
N LEU A 355 21.55 26.80 11.93
CA LEU A 355 20.25 26.14 11.83
C LEU A 355 20.18 25.35 10.52
N GLN A 356 20.51 24.07 10.59
CA GLN A 356 20.46 23.14 9.46
C GLN A 356 19.03 22.64 9.26
N ILE A 357 18.38 23.04 8.17
CA ILE A 357 17.03 22.56 7.79
C ILE A 357 17.05 21.53 6.66
N GLY A 358 18.11 21.49 5.86
CA GLY A 358 18.32 20.44 4.86
C GLY A 358 18.74 19.12 5.51
N LYS A 359 18.15 18.00 5.10
CA LYS A 359 18.39 16.67 5.69
C LYS A 359 19.48 15.86 5.00
N TYR A 360 19.91 16.24 3.79
CA TYR A 360 20.80 15.41 2.98
C TYR A 360 22.11 15.03 3.68
N ASP A 361 22.90 16.00 4.14
CA ASP A 361 24.18 15.72 4.80
C ASP A 361 24.02 14.94 6.11
N LEU A 362 22.87 15.11 6.79
CA LEU A 362 22.54 14.39 8.02
C LEU A 362 22.23 12.92 7.73
N GLU A 363 21.45 12.64 6.67
CA GLU A 363 21.10 11.28 6.25
C GLU A 363 22.28 10.52 5.65
N GLU A 364 23.15 11.20 4.90
CA GLU A 364 24.36 10.61 4.31
C GLU A 364 25.52 10.52 5.32
N ASN A 365 25.32 10.98 6.55
CA ASN A 365 26.32 10.97 7.62
C ASN A 365 27.64 11.68 7.20
N ASN A 366 27.51 12.83 6.55
CA ASN A 366 28.67 13.63 6.14
C ASN A 366 29.36 14.28 7.35
N SER A 367 30.67 14.47 7.25
CA SER A 367 31.48 14.98 8.36
C SER A 367 31.38 16.51 8.51
N ILE A 368 31.44 16.96 9.76
CA ILE A 368 31.56 18.38 10.13
C ILE A 368 32.87 18.60 10.87
N GLY A 369 33.60 19.65 10.50
CA GLY A 369 34.84 20.01 11.20
C GLY A 369 34.55 20.48 12.62
N MET A 370 35.33 20.03 13.61
CA MET A 370 35.15 20.44 15.01
C MET A 370 35.70 21.84 15.33
N PHE A 371 36.53 22.40 14.45
CA PHE A 371 37.22 23.68 14.68
C PHE A 371 36.27 24.88 14.95
N PRO A 372 35.17 25.09 14.21
CA PRO A 372 34.27 26.23 14.44
C PRO A 372 33.67 26.28 15.86
N PHE A 373 33.54 25.14 16.54
CA PHE A 373 32.97 25.05 17.89
C PHE A 373 33.88 25.65 18.97
N LEU A 374 35.17 25.90 18.70
CA LEU A 374 36.05 26.67 19.59
C LEU A 374 35.56 28.11 19.80
N ARG A 375 34.75 28.64 18.87
CA ARG A 375 34.14 29.97 18.94
C ARG A 375 32.78 29.97 19.66
N ASN A 376 32.49 28.94 20.46
CA ASN A 376 31.22 28.71 21.15
C ASN A 376 29.99 28.68 20.22
N VAL A 377 30.19 28.21 18.99
CA VAL A 377 29.11 28.04 18.01
C VAL A 377 28.22 26.87 18.42
N SER A 378 26.90 27.00 18.17
CA SER A 378 25.95 25.90 18.31
C SER A 378 25.44 25.46 16.95
N PHE A 379 25.33 24.14 16.73
CA PHE A 379 24.78 23.56 15.51
C PHE A 379 23.47 22.83 15.83
N TYR A 380 22.38 23.23 15.17
CA TYR A 380 21.05 22.66 15.33
C TYR A 380 20.62 22.00 14.02
N ALA A 381 20.42 20.68 14.06
CA ALA A 381 19.60 20.01 13.06
C ALA A 381 18.13 20.26 13.41
N VAL A 382 17.44 21.04 12.58
CA VAL A 382 16.05 21.46 12.83
C VAL A 382 15.12 20.55 12.05
N ASP A 383 14.32 19.74 12.76
CA ASP A 383 13.30 18.92 12.10
C ASP A 383 12.10 19.79 11.71
N LEU A 384 11.89 19.93 10.40
CA LEU A 384 10.78 20.68 9.84
C LEU A 384 9.47 19.90 9.76
N ASN A 385 9.38 18.69 10.33
CA ASN A 385 8.09 18.01 10.46
C ASN A 385 7.26 18.62 11.60
N ILE A 386 6.70 19.81 11.35
CA ILE A 386 6.04 20.63 12.39
C ILE A 386 4.84 19.91 13.01
N ALA A 387 4.06 19.17 12.22
CA ALA A 387 2.90 18.43 12.72
C ALA A 387 3.28 17.28 13.68
N ALA A 388 4.52 16.79 13.61
CA ALA A 388 5.03 15.74 14.50
C ALA A 388 5.73 16.27 15.76
N GLN A 389 5.83 17.60 15.93
CA GLN A 389 6.39 18.21 17.13
C GLN A 389 5.49 17.96 18.35
N GLU A 390 6.00 18.24 19.54
CA GLU A 390 5.21 18.21 20.77
C GLU A 390 4.15 19.32 20.79
N ASP A 391 3.02 19.04 21.45
CA ASP A 391 1.88 19.97 21.46
C ASP A 391 2.24 21.35 22.05
N GLU A 392 3.12 21.42 23.06
CA GLU A 392 3.62 22.68 23.62
C GLU A 392 4.34 23.54 22.56
N VAL A 393 5.18 22.91 21.74
CA VAL A 393 5.89 23.58 20.64
C VAL A 393 4.90 24.06 19.58
N LYS A 394 3.90 23.25 19.24
CA LYS A 394 2.85 23.63 18.28
C LYS A 394 2.03 24.81 18.78
N GLU A 395 1.64 24.81 20.06
CA GLU A 395 0.92 25.91 20.68
C GLU A 395 1.73 27.20 20.69
N ASN A 396 3.04 27.11 20.97
CA ASN A 396 3.92 28.27 20.91
C ASN A 396 4.03 28.84 19.49
N ILE A 397 4.24 27.96 18.49
CA ILE A 397 4.25 28.36 17.07
C ILE A 397 2.92 29.01 16.68
N LYS A 398 1.79 28.43 17.11
CA LYS A 398 0.46 28.97 16.85
C LYS A 398 0.32 30.41 17.33
N LYS A 399 0.70 30.67 18.59
CA LYS A 399 0.65 32.01 19.20
C LYS A 399 1.56 33.01 18.48
N LEU A 400 2.78 32.59 18.10
CA LEU A 400 3.71 33.44 17.35
C LEU A 400 3.12 33.84 15.99
N ILE A 401 2.51 32.90 15.27
CA ILE A 401 1.87 33.18 13.98
C ILE A 401 0.65 34.09 14.15
N GLU A 402 -0.21 33.85 15.14
CA GLU A 402 -1.38 34.70 15.43
C GLU A 402 -0.95 36.16 15.67
N GLY A 403 0.00 36.39 16.58
CA GLY A 403 0.52 37.73 16.85
C GLY A 403 1.25 38.34 15.64
N ALA A 404 1.92 37.55 14.81
CA ALA A 404 2.62 38.04 13.63
C ALA A 404 1.66 38.33 12.45
N ILE A 405 0.49 37.68 12.38
CA ILE A 405 -0.60 38.04 11.46
C ILE A 405 -1.18 39.40 11.86
N GLU A 406 -1.47 39.60 13.15
CA GLU A 406 -2.01 40.87 13.68
C GLU A 406 -1.05 42.04 13.39
N ASN A 407 0.25 41.82 13.59
CA ASN A 407 1.31 42.80 13.31
C ASN A 407 1.66 42.93 11.81
N ARG A 408 0.96 42.22 10.92
CA ARG A 408 1.17 42.23 9.45
C ARG A 408 2.57 41.81 9.00
N VAL A 409 3.27 41.04 9.83
CA VAL A 409 4.58 40.45 9.50
C VAL A 409 4.37 39.23 8.63
N VAL A 410 3.39 38.40 8.99
CA VAL A 410 2.95 37.28 8.16
C VAL A 410 2.16 37.84 6.99
N THR A 411 2.65 37.57 5.80
CA THR A 411 1.98 37.94 4.54
C THR A 411 1.96 36.77 3.58
N PRO A 412 0.95 36.67 2.71
CA PRO A 412 0.89 35.61 1.72
C PRO A 412 2.14 35.55 0.84
N ILE A 413 2.54 34.35 0.50
CA ILE A 413 3.70 34.08 -0.34
C ILE A 413 3.24 34.00 -1.80
N TRP A 414 4.09 34.45 -2.74
CA TRP A 414 3.82 34.24 -4.16
C TRP A 414 3.61 32.75 -4.45
N ARG A 415 2.73 32.43 -5.39
CA ARG A 415 2.32 31.05 -5.63
C ARG A 415 2.13 30.75 -7.11
N ILE A 416 2.21 29.47 -7.43
CA ILE A 416 1.80 28.89 -8.71
C ILE A 416 0.69 27.90 -8.40
N VAL A 417 -0.48 28.11 -8.99
CA VAL A 417 -1.64 27.23 -8.81
C VAL A 417 -1.67 26.21 -9.94
N TYR A 418 -1.63 24.94 -9.57
CA TYR A 418 -1.71 23.80 -10.47
C TYR A 418 -3.12 23.20 -10.44
N ASN A 419 -3.64 22.95 -11.64
CA ASN A 419 -4.91 22.26 -11.85
C ASN A 419 -4.63 20.87 -12.44
N ASN A 420 -5.18 19.82 -11.83
CA ASN A 420 -5.17 18.46 -12.41
C ASN A 420 -3.79 17.92 -12.83
N GLN A 421 -2.72 18.23 -12.10
CA GLN A 421 -1.37 17.68 -12.34
C GLN A 421 -0.95 16.65 -11.28
N ASP A 422 -0.08 15.72 -11.68
CA ASP A 422 0.53 14.74 -10.77
C ASP A 422 1.45 15.47 -9.77
N VAL A 423 1.23 15.25 -8.48
CA VAL A 423 2.05 15.84 -7.41
C VAL A 423 3.53 15.52 -7.58
N GLY A 424 3.91 14.35 -8.09
CA GLY A 424 5.32 14.04 -8.34
C GLY A 424 5.98 15.00 -9.31
N THR A 425 5.27 15.39 -10.37
CA THR A 425 5.76 16.38 -11.34
C THR A 425 5.85 17.77 -10.71
N ILE A 426 4.90 18.11 -9.84
CA ILE A 426 4.91 19.38 -9.10
C ILE A 426 6.10 19.42 -8.12
N LEU A 427 6.32 18.38 -7.32
CA LEU A 427 7.45 18.30 -6.36
C LEU A 427 8.81 18.41 -7.07
N ASN A 428 8.97 17.75 -8.22
CA ASN A 428 10.18 17.86 -9.03
C ASN A 428 10.38 19.28 -9.58
N ASN A 429 9.30 19.98 -9.93
CA ASN A 429 9.37 21.39 -10.34
C ASN A 429 9.67 22.32 -9.15
N ILE A 430 9.17 22.03 -7.95
CA ILE A 430 9.45 22.81 -6.73
C ILE A 430 10.95 22.80 -6.42
N LYS A 431 11.60 21.64 -6.54
CA LYS A 431 13.03 21.49 -6.22
C LYS A 431 13.97 22.25 -7.15
N LYS A 432 13.53 22.62 -8.36
CA LYS A 432 14.37 23.40 -9.28
C LYS A 432 14.73 24.72 -8.59
N ALA A 433 16.04 24.98 -8.46
CA ALA A 433 16.55 26.15 -7.74
C ALA A 433 15.95 27.48 -8.22
N SER A 434 15.50 27.55 -9.49
CA SER A 434 14.86 28.72 -10.10
C SER A 434 13.41 28.99 -9.65
N ASN A 435 12.75 28.05 -8.95
CA ASN A 435 11.36 28.23 -8.57
C ASN A 435 11.20 29.37 -7.54
N ILE A 436 10.09 30.10 -7.62
CA ILE A 436 9.78 31.22 -6.73
C ILE A 436 8.46 30.94 -6.02
N GLY A 437 8.50 30.89 -4.70
CA GLY A 437 7.30 30.78 -3.87
C GLY A 437 6.70 29.38 -3.82
N LYS A 438 5.39 29.33 -3.62
CA LYS A 438 4.65 28.14 -3.21
C LYS A 438 3.92 27.47 -4.37
N ALA A 439 3.95 26.14 -4.43
CA ALA A 439 3.07 25.39 -5.33
C ALA A 439 1.76 25.06 -4.61
N LEU A 440 0.63 25.44 -5.20
CA LEU A 440 -0.69 25.06 -4.73
C LEU A 440 -1.36 24.09 -5.69
N LEU A 441 -2.14 23.16 -5.16
CA LEU A 441 -3.05 22.30 -5.90
C LEU A 441 -4.48 22.76 -5.62
N ASN A 442 -5.24 23.05 -6.68
CA ASN A 442 -6.67 23.36 -6.57
C ASN A 442 -7.49 22.07 -6.54
N LEU A 443 -8.32 21.91 -5.50
CA LEU A 443 -9.18 20.74 -5.30
C LEU A 443 -10.63 20.95 -5.78
N GLU A 444 -11.05 22.18 -6.12
CA GLU A 444 -12.43 22.50 -6.53
C GLU A 444 -12.89 21.71 -7.78
N ASN A 445 -11.96 21.19 -8.57
CA ASN A 445 -12.22 20.33 -9.73
C ASN A 445 -12.20 18.82 -9.43
N ASN A 446 -12.40 18.40 -8.17
CA ASN A 446 -12.39 17.01 -7.72
C ASN A 446 -11.09 16.25 -8.11
N VAL A 447 -9.93 16.80 -7.77
CA VAL A 447 -8.67 16.03 -7.88
C VAL A 447 -8.71 14.92 -6.82
N PRO A 448 -8.67 13.62 -7.20
CA PRO A 448 -8.61 12.54 -6.21
C PRO A 448 -7.33 12.68 -5.39
N LEU A 449 -7.43 12.66 -4.05
CA LEU A 449 -6.23 12.68 -3.19
C LEU A 449 -5.31 11.46 -3.45
N SER A 450 -5.81 10.40 -4.11
CA SER A 450 -4.99 9.28 -4.62
C SER A 450 -3.91 9.73 -5.62
N LYS A 451 -4.09 10.87 -6.29
CA LYS A 451 -3.09 11.49 -7.19
C LYS A 451 -2.04 12.33 -6.47
N LEU A 452 -2.04 12.41 -5.13
CA LEU A 452 -0.98 13.07 -4.34
C LEU A 452 0.37 12.32 -4.36
N ASN A 453 0.62 11.50 -5.39
CA ASN A 453 1.83 10.72 -5.60
C ASN A 453 2.16 9.76 -4.44
N VAL A 454 1.13 9.21 -3.78
CA VAL A 454 1.30 8.02 -2.95
C VAL A 454 1.09 6.82 -3.85
N LYS A 455 2.19 6.32 -4.42
CA LYS A 455 2.19 5.05 -5.15
C LYS A 455 1.80 3.95 -4.18
N ARG A 456 0.51 3.58 -4.13
CA ARG A 456 0.08 2.43 -3.35
C ARG A 456 0.02 1.19 -4.24
N PRO A 457 0.82 0.15 -3.99
CA PRO A 457 0.47 -1.16 -4.49
C PRO A 457 -0.88 -1.57 -3.91
N ASN A 458 -1.71 -2.32 -4.66
CA ASN A 458 -2.97 -2.88 -4.16
C ASN A 458 -2.68 -3.74 -2.91
N GLN A 459 -2.83 -3.15 -1.73
CA GLN A 459 -2.55 -3.81 -0.46
C GLN A 459 -3.87 -4.10 0.24
N PHE A 460 -3.96 -5.29 0.83
CA PHE A 460 -5.03 -5.63 1.74
C PHE A 460 -4.96 -4.71 2.96
N ILE A 461 -6.06 -4.03 3.31
CA ILE A 461 -6.16 -3.15 4.48
C ILE A 461 -7.28 -3.67 5.36
N CYS A 462 -7.03 -3.70 6.66
CA CYS A 462 -7.99 -4.12 7.64
C CYS A 462 -8.79 -2.92 8.17
N HIS A 463 -10.11 -3.01 8.16
CA HIS A 463 -10.96 -2.09 8.92
C HIS A 463 -10.83 -2.33 10.43
N THR A 464 -10.69 -1.24 11.18
CA THR A 464 -10.52 -1.25 12.64
C THR A 464 -11.74 -1.77 13.41
N LYS A 465 -12.95 -1.64 12.83
CA LYS A 465 -14.21 -2.10 13.45
C LYS A 465 -14.56 -3.56 13.13
N SER A 466 -13.90 -4.14 12.13
CA SER A 466 -14.16 -5.51 11.67
C SER A 466 -13.36 -6.54 12.44
N SER A 467 -13.85 -7.77 12.42
CA SER A 467 -13.17 -8.94 12.98
C SER A 467 -12.59 -9.83 11.89
N TYR A 468 -11.46 -10.47 12.22
CA TYR A 468 -10.71 -11.36 11.35
C TYR A 468 -10.52 -12.69 12.06
N TRP A 469 -10.77 -13.78 11.35
CA TRP A 469 -10.66 -15.12 11.93
C TRP A 469 -9.59 -15.94 11.23
N ILE A 470 -8.69 -16.54 12.00
CA ILE A 470 -7.68 -17.47 11.55
C ILE A 470 -8.00 -18.84 12.15
N TYR A 471 -8.21 -19.84 11.29
CA TYR A 471 -8.54 -21.19 11.68
C TYR A 471 -7.44 -22.17 11.25
N GLY A 472 -7.00 -23.04 12.16
CA GLY A 472 -5.98 -24.06 11.92
C GLY A 472 -4.56 -23.50 11.85
N GLY A 473 -3.68 -24.20 11.13
CA GLY A 473 -2.28 -23.80 10.94
C GLY A 473 -1.33 -24.26 12.04
N THR A 474 -0.04 -24.21 11.73
CA THR A 474 1.02 -24.29 12.74
C THR A 474 1.12 -22.96 13.50
N ILE A 475 1.81 -23.02 14.64
CA ILE A 475 2.13 -21.87 15.48
C ILE A 475 2.75 -20.71 14.67
N GLU A 476 3.72 -21.01 13.80
CA GLU A 476 4.40 -20.00 13.00
C GLU A 476 3.44 -19.36 11.96
N GLN A 477 2.64 -20.19 11.29
CA GLN A 477 1.73 -19.73 10.24
C GLN A 477 0.66 -18.77 10.75
N TRP A 478 -0.04 -19.13 11.84
CA TRP A 478 -1.08 -18.24 12.36
C TRP A 478 -0.48 -17.02 13.06
N ALA A 479 0.72 -17.11 13.64
CA ALA A 479 1.39 -15.96 14.25
C ALA A 479 1.78 -14.93 13.17
N ASP A 480 2.33 -15.38 12.04
CA ASP A 480 2.73 -14.49 10.95
C ASP A 480 1.51 -13.85 10.28
N ILE A 481 0.41 -14.58 10.09
CA ILE A 481 -0.84 -13.99 9.56
C ILE A 481 -1.46 -13.01 10.56
N THR A 482 -1.41 -13.31 11.86
CA THR A 482 -1.90 -12.40 12.91
C THR A 482 -1.12 -11.09 12.87
N GLU A 483 0.21 -11.15 12.85
CA GLU A 483 1.05 -9.96 12.72
C GLU A 483 0.77 -9.21 11.41
N TRP A 484 0.69 -9.92 10.29
CA TRP A 484 0.39 -9.34 8.99
C TRP A 484 -0.95 -8.59 8.95
N LEU A 485 -1.98 -9.10 9.66
CA LEU A 485 -3.29 -8.45 9.81
C LEU A 485 -3.23 -7.23 10.74
N VAL A 486 -2.53 -7.33 11.88
CA VAL A 486 -2.39 -6.24 12.85
C VAL A 486 -1.63 -5.07 12.22
N LEU A 487 -0.53 -5.35 11.52
CA LEU A 487 0.23 -4.35 10.76
C LEU A 487 -0.61 -3.67 9.65
N ARG A 488 -1.70 -4.30 9.21
CA ARG A 488 -2.66 -3.74 8.24
C ARG A 488 -3.87 -3.06 8.86
N GLY A 489 -3.88 -2.88 10.19
CA GLY A 489 -4.92 -2.16 10.91
C GLY A 489 -5.98 -3.02 11.61
N ALA A 490 -5.83 -4.35 11.62
CA ALA A 490 -6.77 -5.21 12.33
C ALA A 490 -6.66 -4.97 13.84
N LYS A 491 -7.80 -4.63 14.46
CA LYS A 491 -7.89 -4.47 15.92
C LYS A 491 -8.48 -5.68 16.62
N LYS A 492 -9.12 -6.61 15.90
CA LYS A 492 -9.85 -7.75 16.46
C LYS A 492 -9.52 -9.00 15.65
N VAL A 493 -8.60 -9.81 16.17
CA VAL A 493 -8.15 -11.04 15.52
C VAL A 493 -8.48 -12.23 16.41
N VAL A 494 -9.20 -13.21 15.87
CA VAL A 494 -9.54 -14.46 16.55
C VAL A 494 -8.72 -15.59 15.94
N VAL A 495 -8.03 -16.37 16.78
CA VAL A 495 -7.21 -17.51 16.37
C VAL A 495 -7.79 -18.79 16.96
N SER A 496 -8.18 -19.73 16.09
CA SER A 496 -8.69 -21.05 16.46
C SER A 496 -7.75 -22.14 15.94
N ALA A 497 -6.74 -22.47 16.73
CA ALA A 497 -5.73 -23.48 16.38
C ALA A 497 -5.45 -24.41 17.57
N ASP A 498 -4.86 -25.58 17.32
CA ASP A 498 -4.42 -26.52 18.36
C ASP A 498 -3.23 -25.92 19.13
N CYS A 499 -3.52 -25.07 20.10
CA CYS A 499 -2.52 -24.37 20.91
C CYS A 499 -2.10 -25.26 22.09
N LYS A 500 -1.00 -26.02 21.95
CA LYS A 500 -0.29 -26.57 23.12
C LYS A 500 0.79 -25.59 23.55
N ALA A 501 0.83 -25.32 24.86
CA ALA A 501 1.83 -24.54 25.62
C ALA A 501 2.64 -23.57 24.75
N GLN A 502 2.12 -22.34 24.59
CA GLN A 502 2.79 -21.27 23.85
C GLN A 502 4.21 -21.10 24.39
N SER A 503 5.21 -21.17 23.51
CA SER A 503 6.58 -20.82 23.89
C SER A 503 6.59 -19.35 24.33
N ASN A 504 7.40 -19.02 25.34
CA ASN A 504 7.50 -17.66 25.88
C ASN A 504 7.76 -16.60 24.78
N CYS A 505 8.44 -16.99 23.70
CA CYS A 505 8.73 -16.14 22.55
C CYS A 505 7.47 -15.64 21.82
N ILE A 506 6.47 -16.51 21.62
CA ILE A 506 5.23 -16.15 20.91
C ILE A 506 4.36 -15.28 21.78
N ASN A 507 4.27 -15.59 23.08
CA ASN A 507 3.53 -14.75 24.02
C ASN A 507 4.12 -13.35 24.08
N ARG A 508 5.45 -13.24 24.12
CA ARG A 508 6.12 -11.94 24.00
C ARG A 508 5.78 -11.23 22.69
N ARG A 509 5.85 -11.92 21.54
CA ARG A 509 5.52 -11.34 20.23
C ARG A 509 4.08 -10.80 20.20
N LEU A 510 3.11 -11.58 20.67
CA LEU A 510 1.69 -11.18 20.71
C LEU A 510 1.43 -10.05 21.70
N SER A 511 2.03 -10.09 22.90
CA SER A 511 1.89 -9.01 23.89
C SER A 511 2.45 -7.70 23.35
N LEU A 512 3.59 -7.72 22.65
CA LEU A 512 4.13 -6.53 22.00
C LEU A 512 3.14 -5.99 20.94
N LEU A 513 2.56 -6.85 20.11
CA LEU A 513 1.55 -6.43 19.13
C LEU A 513 0.33 -5.79 19.80
N GLN A 514 -0.20 -6.40 20.86
CA GLN A 514 -1.34 -5.87 21.61
C GLN A 514 -1.03 -4.49 22.22
N THR A 515 0.16 -4.31 22.80
CA THR A 515 0.56 -3.04 23.42
C THR A 515 0.82 -1.94 22.38
N TYR A 516 1.61 -2.21 21.33
CA TYR A 516 1.96 -1.19 20.35
C TYR A 516 0.81 -0.80 19.44
N PHE A 517 -0.06 -1.75 19.09
CA PHE A 517 -1.14 -1.52 18.14
C PHE A 517 -2.53 -1.45 18.77
N ASN A 518 -2.65 -1.54 20.10
CA ASN A 518 -3.93 -1.50 20.83
C ASN A 518 -4.99 -2.42 20.17
N CYS A 519 -4.67 -3.71 20.07
CA CYS A 519 -5.51 -4.71 19.42
C CYS A 519 -5.83 -5.89 20.34
N ASP A 520 -6.97 -6.51 20.09
CA ASP A 520 -7.44 -7.72 20.76
C ASP A 520 -7.09 -8.95 19.91
N ILE A 521 -6.29 -9.84 20.50
CA ILE A 521 -5.94 -11.14 19.92
C ILE A 521 -6.54 -12.20 20.83
N ILE A 522 -7.56 -12.90 20.34
CA ILE A 522 -8.39 -13.81 21.13
C ILE A 522 -8.18 -15.24 20.65
N PHE A 523 -7.88 -16.14 21.57
CA PHE A 523 -7.74 -17.57 21.28
C PHE A 523 -9.07 -18.28 21.54
N ALA A 524 -9.57 -18.98 20.54
CA ALA A 524 -10.79 -19.76 20.61
C ALA A 524 -10.49 -21.26 20.38
N PRO A 525 -11.26 -22.17 20.99
CA PRO A 525 -11.00 -23.60 20.87
C PRO A 525 -11.22 -24.10 19.43
N ASN A 526 -10.38 -25.03 18.99
CA ASN A 526 -10.47 -25.63 17.66
C ASN A 526 -11.65 -26.62 17.56
N LYS A 527 -12.87 -26.11 17.32
CA LYS A 527 -14.12 -26.90 17.27
C LYS A 527 -14.80 -26.95 15.89
N ALA A 528 -14.23 -26.36 14.84
CA ALA A 528 -14.88 -26.31 13.51
C ALA A 528 -14.91 -27.67 12.76
N HIS A 529 -14.52 -28.77 13.42
CA HIS A 529 -14.62 -30.13 12.90
C HIS A 529 -16.07 -30.64 12.80
N THR A 530 -17.03 -29.92 13.40
CA THR A 530 -18.48 -30.17 13.26
C THR A 530 -19.19 -28.93 12.70
N LYS A 531 -20.38 -29.13 12.13
CA LYS A 531 -21.18 -28.04 11.55
C LYS A 531 -21.62 -27.03 12.62
N GLU A 532 -22.00 -27.53 13.79
CA GLU A 532 -22.43 -26.74 14.94
C GLU A 532 -21.26 -25.92 15.49
N GLY A 533 -20.09 -26.54 15.66
CA GLY A 533 -18.90 -25.87 16.17
C GLY A 533 -18.37 -24.77 15.24
N ALA A 534 -18.47 -24.95 13.91
CA ALA A 534 -18.16 -23.90 12.95
C ALA A 534 -19.12 -22.70 13.06
N GLY A 535 -20.42 -22.97 13.30
CA GLY A 535 -21.43 -21.93 13.51
C GLY A 535 -21.26 -21.15 14.81
N GLU A 536 -20.92 -21.83 15.91
CA GLU A 536 -20.62 -21.22 17.20
C GLU A 536 -19.43 -20.25 17.11
N LEU A 537 -18.31 -20.70 16.54
CA LEU A 537 -17.11 -19.88 16.38
C LEU A 537 -17.36 -18.62 15.54
N LEU A 538 -18.08 -18.75 14.41
CA LEU A 538 -18.43 -17.60 13.59
C LEU A 538 -19.35 -16.62 14.32
N SER A 539 -20.23 -17.12 15.19
CA SER A 539 -21.08 -16.27 16.02
C SER A 539 -20.27 -15.49 17.06
N GLU A 540 -19.28 -16.12 17.69
CA GLU A 540 -18.32 -15.46 18.61
C GLU A 540 -17.50 -14.37 17.89
N VAL A 541 -16.95 -14.68 16.71
CA VAL A 541 -16.19 -13.72 15.89
C VAL A 541 -17.07 -12.54 15.46
N ARG A 542 -18.35 -12.81 15.14
CA ARG A 542 -19.33 -11.79 14.76
C ARG A 542 -19.72 -10.88 15.94
N PHE A 543 -19.71 -11.40 17.16
CA PHE A 543 -19.99 -10.61 18.36
C PHE A 543 -18.96 -9.49 18.57
N LEU A 544 -17.70 -9.75 18.21
CA LEU A 544 -16.63 -8.74 18.26
C LEU A 544 -16.80 -7.66 17.20
N GLY A 545 -17.38 -7.97 16.06
CA GLY A 545 -17.64 -7.03 14.96
C GLY A 545 -18.01 -7.74 13.65
N PRO A 546 -18.30 -6.98 12.58
CA PRO A 546 -18.57 -7.56 11.27
C PRO A 546 -17.34 -8.35 10.76
N ILE A 547 -17.56 -9.61 10.38
CA ILE A 547 -16.49 -10.48 9.86
C ILE A 547 -16.08 -9.98 8.48
N HIS A 548 -14.81 -9.56 8.35
CA HIS A 548 -14.27 -9.09 7.08
C HIS A 548 -13.54 -10.19 6.32
N ALA A 549 -12.76 -11.01 7.00
CA ALA A 549 -12.03 -12.12 6.38
C ALA A 549 -11.87 -13.33 7.31
N VAL A 550 -11.85 -14.51 6.70
CA VAL A 550 -11.57 -15.80 7.33
C VAL A 550 -10.41 -16.47 6.59
N PHE A 551 -9.38 -16.86 7.33
CA PHE A 551 -8.18 -17.53 6.83
C PHE A 551 -8.15 -18.97 7.34
N VAL A 552 -8.11 -19.94 6.43
CA VAL A 552 -8.11 -21.37 6.75
C VAL A 552 -6.76 -21.96 6.38
N LEU A 553 -6.04 -22.44 7.40
CA LEU A 553 -4.66 -22.91 7.30
C LEU A 553 -4.53 -24.42 7.48
N PRO A 554 -3.59 -25.08 6.78
CA PRO A 554 -3.38 -26.51 6.90
C PRO A 554 -2.84 -26.90 8.27
N GLN A 555 -3.36 -27.97 8.87
CA GLN A 555 -2.85 -28.51 10.13
C GLN A 555 -1.79 -29.59 9.85
N ILE A 556 -0.63 -29.53 10.51
CA ILE A 556 0.36 -30.61 10.43
C ILE A 556 -0.09 -31.75 11.35
N LYS A 557 -0.65 -32.82 10.77
CA LYS A 557 -0.97 -34.07 11.49
C LYS A 557 -0.43 -35.27 10.71
N THR A 558 0.32 -36.13 11.40
CA THR A 558 1.21 -37.18 10.88
C THR A 558 0.55 -38.41 10.24
N SER A 559 -0.77 -38.42 9.99
CA SER A 559 -1.49 -39.60 9.46
C SER A 559 -2.31 -39.31 8.22
N SER A 560 -2.41 -40.27 7.29
CA SER A 560 -3.16 -40.17 6.01
C SER A 560 -4.68 -40.07 6.17
N VAL A 561 -5.22 -40.32 7.36
CA VAL A 561 -6.64 -40.19 7.72
C VAL A 561 -7.05 -38.72 7.90
N SER A 562 -6.09 -37.80 8.07
CA SER A 562 -6.32 -36.37 8.37
C SER A 562 -6.72 -35.50 7.17
N LYS A 563 -6.29 -35.83 5.94
CA LYS A 563 -6.65 -35.06 4.73
C LYS A 563 -8.18 -34.93 4.52
N VAL A 564 -8.93 -35.88 5.09
CA VAL A 564 -10.39 -36.03 4.99
C VAL A 564 -11.14 -35.13 5.96
N SER A 565 -10.61 -34.92 7.17
CA SER A 565 -11.20 -34.02 8.16
C SER A 565 -11.06 -32.56 7.73
N ASP A 566 -9.98 -32.23 7.02
CA ASP A 566 -9.66 -30.86 6.66
C ASP A 566 -10.61 -30.30 5.60
N ILE A 567 -10.98 -31.11 4.58
CA ILE A 567 -11.92 -30.72 3.53
C ILE A 567 -13.33 -30.46 4.12
N LYS A 568 -13.80 -31.37 4.97
CA LYS A 568 -15.10 -31.21 5.63
C LYS A 568 -15.14 -29.98 6.52
N THR A 569 -14.04 -29.71 7.22
CA THR A 569 -13.89 -28.51 8.05
C THR A 569 -14.01 -27.24 7.21
N VAL A 570 -13.29 -27.15 6.08
CA VAL A 570 -13.41 -26.04 5.11
C VAL A 570 -14.85 -25.88 4.63
N GLN A 571 -15.53 -27.00 4.34
CA GLN A 571 -16.92 -27.00 3.89
C GLN A 571 -17.92 -26.54 4.98
N TYR A 572 -17.71 -26.93 6.23
CA TYR A 572 -18.53 -26.47 7.36
C TYR A 572 -18.34 -24.97 7.60
N ILE A 573 -17.10 -24.48 7.55
CA ILE A 573 -16.78 -23.06 7.67
C ILE A 573 -17.43 -22.28 6.53
N ASP A 574 -17.28 -22.71 5.27
CA ASP A 574 -17.90 -22.07 4.11
C ASP A 574 -19.42 -21.97 4.27
N ASN A 575 -20.09 -23.08 4.57
CA ASN A 575 -21.54 -23.13 4.75
C ASN A 575 -22.03 -22.18 5.85
N ALA A 576 -21.35 -22.17 7.00
CA ALA A 576 -21.70 -21.27 8.09
C ALA A 576 -21.38 -19.80 7.74
N LEU A 577 -20.31 -19.53 7.01
CA LEU A 577 -19.92 -18.19 6.58
C LEU A 577 -20.91 -17.60 5.57
N ARG A 578 -21.44 -18.40 4.64
CA ARG A 578 -22.48 -17.97 3.69
C ARG A 578 -23.73 -17.43 4.40
N LEU A 579 -24.09 -18.02 5.53
CA LEU A 579 -25.26 -17.62 6.33
C LEU A 579 -24.96 -16.41 7.23
N THR A 580 -23.77 -16.38 7.84
CA THR A 580 -23.43 -15.39 8.88
C THR A 580 -22.82 -14.11 8.32
N ALA A 581 -21.94 -14.21 7.33
CA ALA A 581 -21.22 -13.08 6.74
C ALA A 581 -20.93 -13.34 5.24
N PRO A 582 -21.94 -13.21 4.35
CA PRO A 582 -21.80 -13.56 2.93
C PRO A 582 -20.77 -12.70 2.17
N LYS A 583 -20.52 -11.48 2.64
CA LYS A 583 -19.54 -10.56 2.03
C LYS A 583 -18.10 -10.78 2.53
N ALA A 584 -17.90 -11.65 3.52
CA ALA A 584 -16.58 -11.89 4.09
C ALA A 584 -15.67 -12.58 3.06
N LEU A 585 -14.41 -12.16 3.05
CA LEU A 585 -13.37 -12.76 2.25
C LEU A 585 -13.00 -14.13 2.82
N PHE A 586 -13.06 -15.18 1.99
CA PHE A 586 -12.67 -16.54 2.40
C PHE A 586 -11.34 -16.94 1.77
N VAL A 587 -10.27 -16.99 2.56
CA VAL A 587 -8.92 -17.32 2.11
C VAL A 587 -8.55 -18.72 2.58
N ASN A 588 -8.39 -19.64 1.64
CA ASN A 588 -8.03 -21.03 1.92
C ASN A 588 -6.59 -21.32 1.48
N PHE A 589 -5.81 -21.91 2.38
CA PHE A 589 -4.46 -22.42 2.10
C PHE A 589 -4.40 -23.95 2.06
N ILE A 590 -5.52 -24.64 2.27
CA ILE A 590 -5.59 -26.10 2.23
C ILE A 590 -5.74 -26.55 0.77
N ASN A 591 -4.64 -26.98 0.16
CA ASN A 591 -4.61 -27.39 -1.26
C ASN A 591 -5.69 -28.44 -1.58
N THR A 592 -5.88 -29.42 -0.70
CA THR A 592 -6.85 -30.50 -0.88
C THR A 592 -8.30 -30.05 -0.76
N ALA A 593 -8.60 -28.77 -0.54
CA ALA A 593 -9.97 -28.23 -0.50
C ALA A 593 -10.25 -27.20 -1.60
N SER A 594 -9.43 -27.19 -2.66
CA SER A 594 -9.57 -26.22 -3.77
C SER A 594 -10.93 -26.28 -4.47
N GLY A 595 -11.55 -27.47 -4.56
CA GLY A 595 -12.88 -27.64 -5.15
C GLY A 595 -13.99 -26.98 -4.33
N VAL A 596 -13.88 -26.94 -3.00
CA VAL A 596 -14.82 -26.20 -2.14
C VAL A 596 -14.76 -24.70 -2.45
N CYS A 597 -13.56 -24.16 -2.67
CA CYS A 597 -13.38 -22.76 -3.06
C CYS A 597 -13.97 -22.49 -4.45
N GLN A 598 -13.78 -23.40 -5.42
CA GLN A 598 -14.39 -23.29 -6.74
C GLN A 598 -15.93 -23.23 -6.64
N LEU A 599 -16.53 -24.15 -5.88
CA LEU A 599 -17.98 -24.17 -5.64
C LEU A 599 -18.49 -22.89 -4.95
N ARG A 600 -17.70 -22.33 -4.02
CA ARG A 600 -17.98 -21.04 -3.38
C ARG A 600 -17.95 -19.88 -4.38
N SER A 601 -16.95 -19.85 -5.25
CA SER A 601 -16.81 -18.83 -6.29
C SER A 601 -17.92 -18.91 -7.34
N ASP A 602 -18.25 -20.11 -7.82
CA ASP A 602 -19.35 -20.35 -8.77
C ASP A 602 -20.72 -19.95 -8.17
N SER A 603 -20.85 -20.00 -6.85
CA SER A 603 -22.03 -19.51 -6.12
C SER A 603 -22.05 -17.98 -5.92
N GLY A 604 -21.06 -17.24 -6.43
CA GLY A 604 -20.98 -15.78 -6.34
C GLY A 604 -20.37 -15.23 -5.04
N TYR A 605 -19.78 -16.07 -4.19
CA TYR A 605 -19.14 -15.63 -2.95
C TYR A 605 -17.63 -15.42 -3.13
N LEU A 606 -17.09 -14.42 -2.43
CA LEU A 606 -15.66 -14.09 -2.48
C LEU A 606 -14.80 -15.20 -1.85
N THR A 607 -13.79 -15.63 -2.59
CA THR A 607 -12.81 -16.60 -2.12
C THR A 607 -11.48 -16.49 -2.84
N TYR A 608 -10.39 -16.79 -2.12
CA TYR A 608 -9.08 -17.05 -2.69
C TYR A 608 -8.59 -18.41 -2.22
N ASN A 609 -8.15 -19.23 -3.17
CA ASN A 609 -7.43 -20.47 -2.87
C ASN A 609 -5.96 -20.25 -3.20
N ILE A 610 -5.11 -20.18 -2.17
CA ILE A 610 -3.69 -19.88 -2.31
C ILE A 610 -2.90 -21.18 -2.21
N GLN A 611 -2.08 -21.44 -3.24
CA GLN A 611 -1.20 -22.59 -3.32
C GLN A 611 0.22 -22.10 -3.59
N TRP A 612 1.15 -22.51 -2.73
CA TRP A 612 2.58 -22.31 -2.98
C TRP A 612 3.06 -23.47 -3.85
N LEU A 613 3.60 -23.16 -5.03
CA LEU A 613 4.36 -24.12 -5.82
C LEU A 613 5.71 -24.28 -5.14
N ASN A 614 5.95 -25.44 -4.52
CA ASN A 614 7.28 -25.80 -4.01
C ASN A 614 8.19 -26.24 -5.14
#